data_AF-A0A6P7IUC3-F1
#
_entry.id   AF-A0A6P7IUC3-F1
#
_cell.length_a   1.000
_cell.length_b   1.000
_cell.length_c   1.000
_cell.angle_alpha   90.00
_cell.angle_beta   90.00
_cell.angle_gamma   90.00
#
_symmetry.space_group_name_H-M   'P 1'
#
loop_
_entity.id
_entity.type
_entity.pdbx_description
1 polymer ?
#
loop_
_entity_poly.entity_id
_entity_poly.type
_entity_poly.pdbx_seq_one_letter_code
_entity_poly.pdbx_strand_id
1 'polypeptide(L)'
;MFSASIVFGFVAVFSVPGLCCRATEYSTSDGQCCPMCNEGTFVRRDCTQFSGTGCAPCSGDTFMNQLNGLNRCFSCTLCDSGHGLFVKRQCTTISDTVCEALSGYFCKSWSDVTGCSLAQKLSHCAPGQRIKEPGSSRSDTLCEDCRAGYFSADGTDCTAWTATGSQGGWSLSQLLGGTPVHHRATHRPFTLTSTPTRNLERPINPTSRSLECGKKPDLCKHETAF
;
A
#
# COMPACT_ATOMS: atom_id res chain seq x y z
N MET A 1 -47.68 -57.58 -36.09
CA MET A 1 -46.77 -56.64 -36.78
C MET A 1 -47.33 -55.24 -36.58
N PHE A 2 -46.87 -54.50 -35.57
CA PHE A 2 -47.26 -53.10 -35.37
C PHE A 2 -46.03 -52.24 -35.62
N SER A 3 -45.98 -51.62 -36.80
CA SER A 3 -44.88 -50.75 -37.21
C SER A 3 -45.16 -49.35 -36.67
N ALA A 4 -44.38 -48.92 -35.67
CA ALA A 4 -44.44 -47.55 -35.15
C ALA A 4 -43.48 -46.66 -35.95
N SER A 5 -44.03 -45.78 -36.79
CA SER A 5 -43.24 -44.78 -37.53
C SER A 5 -42.98 -43.57 -36.63
N ILE A 6 -41.74 -43.39 -36.19
CA ILE A 6 -41.31 -42.21 -35.43
C ILE A 6 -41.07 -41.07 -36.41
N VAL A 7 -41.92 -40.05 -36.36
CA VAL A 7 -41.73 -38.79 -37.11
C VAL A 7 -40.77 -37.91 -36.33
N PHE A 8 -39.53 -37.77 -36.80
CA PHE A 8 -38.57 -36.81 -36.27
C PHE A 8 -38.96 -35.41 -36.73
N GLY A 9 -39.62 -34.64 -35.85
CA GLY A 9 -39.88 -33.22 -36.08
C GLY A 9 -38.57 -32.43 -35.97
N PHE A 10 -38.11 -31.87 -37.09
CA PHE A 10 -37.03 -30.89 -37.08
C PHE A 10 -37.57 -29.59 -36.47
N VAL A 11 -37.24 -29.33 -35.20
CA VAL A 11 -37.47 -28.02 -34.59
C VAL A 11 -36.48 -27.06 -35.24
N ALA A 12 -36.96 -26.23 -36.17
CA ALA A 12 -36.19 -25.13 -36.70
C ALA A 12 -35.96 -24.13 -35.56
N VAL A 13 -34.74 -24.11 -35.03
CA VAL A 13 -34.29 -23.04 -34.13
C VAL A 13 -34.14 -21.80 -34.99
N PHE A 14 -35.18 -20.96 -35.02
CA PHE A 14 -35.08 -19.62 -35.57
C PHE A 14 -34.19 -18.82 -34.64
N SER A 15 -32.88 -18.83 -34.88
CA SER A 15 -31.96 -17.85 -34.33
C SER A 15 -32.39 -16.49 -34.87
N VAL A 16 -33.15 -15.74 -34.08
CA VAL A 16 -33.56 -14.36 -34.39
C VAL A 16 -32.28 -13.58 -34.67
N PRO A 17 -32.06 -13.10 -35.91
CA PRO A 17 -30.89 -12.31 -36.21
C PRO A 17 -31.07 -10.92 -35.58
N GLY A 18 -30.17 -10.54 -34.68
CA GLY A 18 -29.77 -9.13 -34.53
C GLY A 18 -30.45 -8.29 -33.44
N LEU A 19 -30.57 -8.76 -32.20
CA LEU A 19 -30.80 -7.85 -31.05
C LEU A 19 -29.52 -7.17 -30.53
N CYS A 20 -28.35 -7.46 -31.09
CA CYS A 20 -27.08 -6.88 -30.67
C CYS A 20 -26.56 -5.90 -31.74
N CYS A 21 -26.16 -4.71 -31.31
CA CYS A 21 -25.44 -3.76 -32.15
C CYS A 21 -24.10 -4.34 -32.65
N ARG A 22 -23.56 -3.80 -33.74
CA ARG A 22 -22.23 -4.19 -34.23
C ARG A 22 -21.15 -3.81 -33.21
N ALA A 23 -19.97 -4.41 -33.32
CA ALA A 23 -18.86 -4.15 -32.41
C ALA A 23 -18.41 -2.67 -32.37
N THR A 24 -18.67 -1.90 -33.42
CA THR A 24 -18.37 -0.45 -33.52
C THR A 24 -19.57 0.44 -33.21
N GLU A 25 -20.64 -0.14 -32.65
CA GLU A 25 -21.90 0.51 -32.35
C GLU A 25 -22.30 0.26 -30.90
N TYR A 26 -22.98 1.22 -30.29
CA TYR A 26 -23.56 1.07 -28.96
C TYR A 26 -25.08 1.19 -29.02
N SER A 27 -25.77 0.59 -28.05
CA SER A 27 -27.22 0.67 -27.94
C SER A 27 -27.62 1.90 -27.13
N THR A 28 -28.54 2.69 -27.67
CA THR A 28 -29.22 3.77 -26.94
C THR A 28 -30.33 3.23 -26.05
N SER A 29 -30.91 4.09 -25.19
CA SER A 29 -32.08 3.74 -24.36
C SER A 29 -33.28 3.27 -25.18
N ASP A 30 -33.41 3.81 -26.39
CA ASP A 30 -34.52 3.54 -27.29
C ASP A 30 -34.27 2.29 -28.16
N GLY A 31 -33.17 1.57 -27.92
CA GLY A 31 -32.80 0.35 -28.63
C GLY A 31 -32.21 0.59 -30.02
N GLN A 32 -31.95 1.84 -30.41
CA GLN A 32 -31.27 2.16 -31.66
C GLN A 32 -29.76 1.95 -31.51
N CYS A 33 -29.15 1.30 -32.50
CA CYS A 33 -27.70 1.17 -32.61
C CYS A 33 -27.08 2.42 -33.22
N CYS A 34 -26.14 3.03 -32.49
CA CYS A 34 -25.44 4.24 -32.87
C CYS A 34 -23.94 3.99 -33.03
N PRO A 35 -23.27 4.64 -34.01
CA PRO A 35 -21.82 4.52 -34.16
C PRO A 35 -21.09 5.07 -32.92
N MET A 36 -20.06 4.37 -32.47
CA MET A 36 -19.28 4.78 -31.31
C MET A 36 -18.38 6.00 -31.58
N CYS A 37 -17.98 6.68 -30.51
CA CYS A 37 -16.98 7.74 -30.50
C CYS A 37 -15.57 7.19 -30.39
N ASN A 38 -14.61 7.83 -31.06
CA ASN A 38 -13.20 7.44 -31.04
C ASN A 38 -12.56 7.69 -29.66
N GLU A 39 -11.37 7.13 -29.46
CA GLU A 39 -10.53 7.47 -28.31
C GLU A 39 -10.34 8.99 -28.17
N GLY A 40 -10.18 9.46 -26.93
CA GLY A 40 -10.09 10.88 -26.62
C GLY A 40 -11.42 11.61 -26.65
N THR A 41 -12.52 10.93 -26.98
CA THR A 41 -13.85 11.52 -27.08
C THR A 41 -14.92 10.66 -26.41
N PHE A 42 -16.02 11.31 -26.02
CA PHE A 42 -17.19 10.67 -25.43
C PHE A 42 -18.47 11.10 -26.16
N VAL A 43 -19.56 10.36 -25.96
CA VAL A 43 -20.89 10.65 -26.50
C VAL A 43 -21.47 11.87 -25.79
N ARG A 44 -21.50 13.01 -26.48
CA ARG A 44 -22.21 14.21 -26.02
C ARG A 44 -23.69 14.17 -26.37
N ARG A 45 -24.04 13.54 -27.50
CA ARG A 45 -25.41 13.37 -27.96
C ARG A 45 -25.53 12.09 -28.76
N ASP A 46 -26.59 11.34 -28.51
CA ASP A 46 -26.89 10.14 -29.29
C ASP A 46 -27.15 10.46 -30.76
N CYS A 47 -26.97 9.44 -31.60
CA CYS A 47 -27.32 9.53 -33.00
C CYS A 47 -28.84 9.61 -33.17
N THR A 48 -29.28 10.15 -34.29
CA THR A 48 -30.69 10.16 -34.70
C THR A 48 -30.85 9.39 -36.00
N GLN A 49 -32.07 9.24 -36.50
CA GLN A 49 -32.32 8.63 -37.81
C GLN A 49 -31.57 9.35 -38.95
N PHE A 50 -31.27 10.65 -38.79
CA PHE A 50 -30.68 11.48 -39.85
C PHE A 50 -29.28 12.01 -39.52
N SER A 51 -28.77 11.77 -38.31
CA SER A 51 -27.46 12.28 -37.88
C SER A 51 -26.68 11.23 -37.10
N GLY A 52 -25.37 11.14 -37.35
CA GLY A 52 -24.47 10.30 -36.55
C GLY A 52 -24.34 10.78 -35.10
N THR A 53 -23.64 9.99 -34.29
CA THR A 53 -23.35 10.28 -32.88
C THR A 53 -22.55 11.58 -32.73
N GLY A 54 -22.99 12.46 -31.84
CA GLY A 54 -22.27 13.68 -31.51
C GLY A 54 -21.19 13.41 -30.46
N CYS A 55 -19.93 13.39 -30.87
CA CYS A 55 -18.80 13.19 -29.97
C CYS A 55 -18.22 14.53 -29.47
N ALA A 56 -17.65 14.53 -28.26
CA ALA A 56 -16.92 15.66 -27.68
C ALA A 56 -15.60 15.20 -27.04
N PRO A 57 -14.55 16.04 -27.02
CA PRO A 57 -13.26 15.65 -26.45
C PRO A 57 -13.31 15.52 -24.93
N CYS A 58 -12.51 14.62 -24.37
CA CYS A 58 -12.24 14.55 -22.94
C CYS A 58 -11.52 15.81 -22.45
N SER A 59 -11.74 16.17 -21.18
CA SER A 59 -10.99 17.21 -20.47
C SER A 59 -9.60 16.71 -20.08
N GLY A 60 -8.68 17.61 -19.70
CA GLY A 60 -7.29 17.24 -19.37
C GLY A 60 -7.12 16.33 -18.14
N ASP A 61 -8.14 16.24 -17.30
CA ASP A 61 -8.24 15.38 -16.12
C ASP A 61 -9.02 14.07 -16.37
N THR A 62 -9.39 13.81 -17.63
CA THR A 62 -10.09 12.60 -18.04
C THR A 62 -9.52 12.01 -19.32
N PHE A 63 -9.76 10.72 -19.54
CA PHE A 63 -9.28 10.01 -20.72
C PHE A 63 -10.28 8.98 -21.24
N MET A 64 -10.09 8.58 -22.49
CA MET A 64 -10.83 7.50 -23.14
C MET A 64 -9.89 6.82 -24.13
N ASN A 65 -9.47 5.60 -23.84
CA ASN A 65 -8.42 4.90 -24.58
C ASN A 65 -8.95 3.94 -25.67
N GLN A 66 -10.27 3.91 -25.87
CA GLN A 66 -10.93 2.98 -26.78
C GLN A 66 -12.12 3.64 -27.49
N LEU A 67 -12.51 3.02 -28.59
CA LEU A 67 -13.80 3.27 -29.24
C LEU A 67 -14.93 2.97 -28.24
N ASN A 68 -15.84 3.91 -28.04
CA ASN A 68 -16.79 3.86 -26.92
C ASN A 68 -18.17 4.45 -27.25
N GLY A 69 -19.19 4.00 -26.50
CA GLY A 69 -20.52 4.59 -26.46
C GLY A 69 -20.82 5.28 -25.13
N LEU A 70 -19.80 5.74 -24.40
CA LEU A 70 -19.94 6.27 -23.05
C LEU A 70 -20.24 7.77 -23.10
N ASN A 71 -21.08 8.24 -22.18
CA ASN A 71 -21.45 9.65 -22.07
C ASN A 71 -20.49 10.48 -21.18
N ARG A 72 -19.41 9.88 -20.71
CA ARG A 72 -18.36 10.51 -19.90
C ARG A 72 -17.03 9.80 -20.09
N CYS A 73 -15.94 10.53 -19.94
CA CYS A 73 -14.59 9.99 -19.93
C CYS A 73 -14.22 9.38 -18.56
N PHE A 74 -13.20 8.53 -18.53
CA PHE A 74 -12.64 7.99 -17.29
C PHE A 74 -11.77 9.04 -16.60
N SER A 75 -11.85 9.13 -15.27
CA SER A 75 -10.97 10.03 -14.52
C SER A 75 -9.53 9.52 -14.52
N CYS A 76 -8.56 10.42 -14.66
CA CYS A 76 -7.16 10.06 -14.56
C CYS A 76 -6.80 9.58 -13.14
N THR A 77 -5.95 8.57 -13.06
CA THR A 77 -5.38 8.07 -11.82
C THR A 77 -4.49 9.15 -11.18
N LEU A 78 -4.61 9.32 -9.87
CA LEU A 78 -3.77 10.22 -9.08
C LEU A 78 -2.63 9.44 -8.42
N CYS A 79 -1.39 9.86 -8.68
CA CYS A 79 -0.22 9.31 -8.00
C CYS A 79 0.04 10.11 -6.73
N ASP A 80 -0.40 9.59 -5.59
CA ASP A 80 -0.27 10.27 -4.29
C ASP A 80 1.15 10.11 -3.72
N SER A 81 1.87 11.23 -3.63
CA SER A 81 3.19 11.30 -2.99
C SER A 81 3.17 10.90 -1.50
N GLY A 82 2.06 11.11 -0.80
CA GLY A 82 1.87 10.66 0.60
C GLY A 82 1.84 9.14 0.74
N HIS A 83 1.47 8.43 -0.34
CA HIS A 83 1.51 6.98 -0.42
C HIS A 83 2.78 6.44 -1.12
N GLY A 84 3.80 7.27 -1.31
CA GLY A 84 5.06 6.82 -1.91
C GLY A 84 4.99 6.64 -3.42
N LEU A 85 4.09 7.34 -4.12
CA LEU A 85 3.96 7.27 -5.57
C LEU A 85 4.28 8.62 -6.24
N PHE A 86 4.78 8.57 -7.47
CA PHE A 86 4.94 9.75 -8.32
C PHE A 86 4.46 9.48 -9.75
N VAL A 87 4.15 10.56 -10.47
CA VAL A 87 3.73 10.49 -11.87
C VAL A 87 4.94 10.18 -12.75
N LYS A 88 5.00 8.97 -13.31
CA LYS A 88 5.98 8.58 -14.32
C LYS A 88 5.57 9.07 -15.70
N ARG A 89 4.30 8.91 -16.04
CA ARG A 89 3.71 9.40 -17.30
C ARG A 89 2.42 10.15 -16.98
N GLN A 90 2.32 11.36 -17.52
CA GLN A 90 1.14 12.22 -17.37
C GLN A 90 -0.08 11.62 -18.07
N CYS A 91 -1.26 11.94 -17.55
CA CYS A 91 -2.51 11.64 -18.22
C CYS A 91 -2.64 12.44 -19.53
N THR A 92 -3.34 11.86 -20.50
CA THR A 92 -3.73 12.50 -21.76
C THR A 92 -5.18 12.15 -22.06
N THR A 93 -5.81 12.81 -23.03
CA THR A 93 -7.20 12.47 -23.40
C THR A 93 -7.38 11.02 -23.86
N ILE A 94 -6.31 10.34 -24.30
CA ILE A 94 -6.36 8.94 -24.79
C ILE A 94 -5.70 7.92 -23.86
N SER A 95 -5.04 8.34 -22.78
CA SER A 95 -4.32 7.41 -21.89
C SER A 95 -4.24 7.91 -20.46
N ASP A 96 -4.33 6.97 -19.52
CA ASP A 96 -4.26 7.25 -18.09
C ASP A 96 -2.86 7.65 -17.63
N THR A 97 -2.80 8.27 -16.45
CA THR A 97 -1.58 8.47 -15.67
C THR A 97 -0.91 7.12 -15.37
N VAL A 98 0.42 7.06 -15.47
CA VAL A 98 1.19 5.91 -15.00
C VAL A 98 1.98 6.32 -13.77
N CYS A 99 1.76 5.60 -12.67
CA CYS A 99 2.44 5.84 -11.41
C CYS A 99 3.68 4.95 -11.24
N GLU A 100 4.66 5.43 -10.48
CA GLU A 100 5.84 4.68 -10.08
C GLU A 100 6.18 4.94 -8.61
N ALA A 101 6.88 4.00 -7.97
CA ALA A 101 7.25 4.10 -6.57
C ALA A 101 8.34 5.16 -6.37
N LEU A 102 8.12 6.09 -5.43
CA LEU A 102 9.08 7.09 -4.99
C LEU A 102 10.34 6.44 -4.42
N SER A 103 11.45 7.19 -4.42
CA SER A 103 12.69 6.74 -3.81
C SER A 103 12.47 6.38 -2.33
N GLY A 104 13.03 5.24 -1.91
CA GLY A 104 12.78 4.68 -0.59
C GLY A 104 11.50 3.84 -0.48
N TYR A 105 10.77 3.62 -1.58
CA TYR A 105 9.60 2.74 -1.67
C TYR A 105 9.81 1.70 -2.77
N PHE A 106 9.17 0.55 -2.60
CA PHE A 106 9.01 -0.47 -3.63
C PHE A 106 7.54 -0.67 -3.98
N CYS A 107 7.29 -1.07 -5.22
CA CYS A 107 5.95 -1.34 -5.70
C CYS A 107 5.49 -2.74 -5.32
N LYS A 108 4.38 -2.83 -4.59
CA LYS A 108 3.76 -4.10 -4.20
C LYS A 108 2.72 -4.60 -5.21
N SER A 109 2.04 -3.67 -5.89
CA SER A 109 1.04 -3.99 -6.91
C SER A 109 1.35 -3.21 -8.19
N TRP A 110 1.78 -3.94 -9.22
CA TRP A 110 2.15 -3.39 -10.52
C TRP A 110 1.19 -3.84 -11.62
N SER A 111 0.85 -2.92 -12.52
CA SER A 111 0.22 -3.23 -13.80
C SER A 111 0.96 -2.52 -14.94
N ASP A 112 0.94 -3.10 -16.14
CA ASP A 112 1.57 -2.48 -17.30
C ASP A 112 0.78 -1.28 -17.86
N VAL A 113 -0.49 -1.13 -17.43
CA VAL A 113 -1.40 -0.08 -17.92
C VAL A 113 -1.34 1.16 -17.03
N THR A 114 -1.49 0.99 -15.70
CA THR A 114 -1.53 2.09 -14.71
C THR A 114 -0.25 2.24 -13.90
N GLY A 115 0.70 1.30 -14.04
CA GLY A 115 1.95 1.30 -13.28
C GLY A 115 1.77 0.80 -11.86
N CYS A 116 2.41 1.48 -10.90
CA CYS A 116 2.35 1.11 -9.49
C CYS A 116 1.10 1.66 -8.80
N SER A 117 0.21 0.80 -8.33
CA SER A 117 -1.00 1.20 -7.59
C SER A 117 -0.82 1.22 -6.07
N LEU A 118 0.14 0.43 -5.56
CA LEU A 118 0.44 0.35 -4.14
C LEU A 118 1.95 0.32 -3.93
N ALA A 119 2.48 1.39 -3.34
CA ALA A 119 3.88 1.47 -2.91
C ALA A 119 3.99 1.24 -1.40
N GLN A 120 5.09 0.61 -0.99
CA GLN A 120 5.42 0.36 0.40
C GLN A 120 6.85 0.82 0.64
N LYS A 121 7.11 1.43 1.80
CA LYS A 121 8.46 1.87 2.16
C LYS A 121 9.40 0.67 2.22
N LEU A 122 10.62 0.84 1.71
CA LEU A 122 11.67 -0.15 1.82
C LEU A 122 11.95 -0.46 3.30
N SER A 123 12.10 -1.75 3.58
CA SER A 123 12.49 -2.26 4.88
C SER A 123 13.89 -1.80 5.25
N HIS A 124 14.05 -1.44 6.52
CA HIS A 124 15.35 -1.20 7.13
C HIS A 124 15.70 -2.42 7.97
N CYS A 125 16.90 -2.95 7.78
CA CYS A 125 17.38 -4.08 8.56
C CYS A 125 17.63 -3.66 10.01
N ALA A 126 17.32 -4.55 10.95
CA ALA A 126 17.50 -4.27 12.36
C ALA A 126 19.00 -4.38 12.75
N PRO A 127 19.41 -3.78 13.88
CA PRO A 127 20.70 -4.08 14.48
C PRO A 127 20.89 -5.59 14.67
N GLY A 128 22.09 -6.08 14.37
CA GLY A 128 22.39 -7.52 14.32
C GLY A 128 22.09 -8.18 12.97
N GLN A 129 21.52 -7.46 12.00
CA GLN A 129 21.33 -7.90 10.62
C GLN A 129 22.19 -7.09 9.65
N ARG A 130 22.35 -7.59 8.43
CA ARG A 130 22.92 -6.85 7.30
C ARG A 130 21.96 -6.81 6.14
N ILE A 131 22.19 -5.89 5.22
CA ILE A 131 21.58 -5.91 3.90
C ILE A 131 22.19 -7.07 3.12
N LYS A 132 21.35 -8.06 2.79
CA LYS A 132 21.71 -9.15 1.89
C LYS A 132 21.53 -8.74 0.44
N GLU A 133 20.37 -8.15 0.13
CA GLU A 133 20.06 -7.59 -1.18
C GLU A 133 19.46 -6.19 -0.99
N PRO A 134 19.98 -5.18 -1.69
CA PRO A 134 19.44 -3.83 -1.59
C PRO A 134 18.03 -3.78 -2.20
N GLY A 135 17.16 -2.98 -1.57
CA GLY A 135 15.83 -2.70 -2.11
C GLY A 135 15.88 -1.96 -3.44
N SER A 136 14.82 -2.11 -4.23
CA SER A 136 14.62 -1.43 -5.51
C SER A 136 13.20 -0.86 -5.61
N SER A 137 12.86 -0.21 -6.73
CA SER A 137 11.48 0.21 -6.97
C SER A 137 10.50 -0.97 -7.14
N ARG A 138 11.00 -2.22 -7.24
CA ARG A 138 10.20 -3.43 -7.49
C ARG A 138 10.31 -4.51 -6.43
N SER A 139 11.30 -4.41 -5.55
CA SER A 139 11.60 -5.41 -4.54
C SER A 139 11.98 -4.73 -3.24
N ASP A 140 11.54 -5.31 -2.13
CA ASP A 140 11.93 -4.83 -0.82
C ASP A 140 13.41 -5.15 -0.52
N THR A 141 13.98 -4.48 0.47
CA THR A 141 15.30 -4.81 1.02
C THR A 141 15.24 -6.18 1.70
N LEU A 142 16.18 -7.06 1.36
CA LEU A 142 16.32 -8.35 2.01
C LEU A 142 17.38 -8.28 3.11
N CYS A 143 16.98 -8.61 4.33
CA CYS A 143 17.85 -8.61 5.51
C CYS A 143 18.29 -10.02 5.89
N GLU A 144 19.51 -10.15 6.41
CA GLU A 144 20.07 -11.42 6.89
C GLU A 144 20.78 -11.21 8.22
N ASP A 145 20.60 -12.13 9.17
CA ASP A 145 21.26 -12.05 10.47
C ASP A 145 22.79 -12.18 10.36
N CYS A 146 23.51 -11.43 11.19
CA CYS A 146 24.96 -11.57 11.28
C CYS A 146 25.34 -12.95 11.84
N ARG A 147 26.39 -13.53 11.27
CA ARG A 147 26.97 -14.78 11.78
C ARG A 147 27.64 -14.55 13.14
N ALA A 148 27.75 -15.61 13.93
CA ALA A 148 28.44 -15.57 15.21
C ALA A 148 29.85 -14.96 15.08
N GLY A 149 30.19 -14.04 15.99
CA GLY A 149 31.43 -13.26 15.95
C GLY A 149 31.37 -11.99 15.11
N TYR A 150 30.23 -11.67 14.48
CA TYR A 150 29.99 -10.43 13.74
C TYR A 150 28.77 -9.69 14.28
N PHE A 151 28.72 -8.37 14.08
CA PHE A 151 27.59 -7.52 14.43
C PHE A 151 27.46 -6.31 13.50
N SER A 152 26.22 -5.87 13.30
CA SER A 152 25.90 -4.62 12.63
C SER A 152 25.12 -3.73 13.58
N ALA A 153 25.59 -2.50 13.82
CA ALA A 153 24.91 -1.57 14.72
C ALA A 153 23.73 -0.85 14.06
N ASP A 154 23.83 -0.61 12.77
CA ASP A 154 22.92 0.19 11.95
C ASP A 154 22.12 -0.68 10.95
N GLY A 155 22.40 -1.98 10.87
CA GLY A 155 21.70 -2.90 9.99
C GLY A 155 22.26 -2.94 8.56
N THR A 156 23.40 -2.30 8.28
CA THR A 156 23.94 -2.18 6.92
C THR A 156 24.86 -3.34 6.57
N ASP A 157 25.95 -3.50 7.32
CA ASP A 157 26.92 -4.57 7.14
C ASP A 157 27.42 -5.15 8.46
N CYS A 158 27.78 -6.43 8.43
CA CYS A 158 28.27 -7.17 9.58
C CYS A 158 29.78 -6.99 9.74
N THR A 159 30.21 -6.39 10.84
CA THR A 159 31.63 -6.21 11.18
C THR A 159 32.05 -7.18 12.27
N ALA A 160 33.28 -7.67 12.21
CA ALA A 160 33.79 -8.60 13.23
C ALA A 160 33.86 -7.89 14.60
N TRP A 161 33.54 -8.60 15.67
CA TRP A 161 33.67 -8.05 17.01
C TRP A 161 35.13 -7.69 17.29
N THR A 162 35.35 -6.48 17.82
CA THR A 162 36.64 -6.12 18.38
C THR A 162 36.75 -6.74 19.77
N ALA A 163 37.57 -7.77 19.89
CA ALA A 163 37.97 -8.29 21.19
C ALA A 163 38.93 -7.28 21.84
N THR A 164 38.40 -6.27 22.54
CA THR A 164 39.22 -5.47 23.45
C THR A 164 39.55 -6.34 24.65
N GLY A 165 40.71 -6.99 24.61
CA GLY A 165 41.28 -7.67 25.75
C GLY A 165 41.64 -6.66 26.84
N SER A 166 40.93 -6.67 27.96
CA SER A 166 41.50 -6.94 29.29
C SER A 166 40.49 -6.73 30.41
N GLN A 167 40.49 -7.69 31.34
CA GLN A 167 39.83 -7.69 32.67
C GLN A 167 38.34 -8.09 32.71
N GLY A 168 38.05 -9.36 32.45
CA GLY A 168 36.82 -10.01 32.87
C GLY A 168 36.49 -11.20 31.99
N GLY A 169 36.89 -12.41 32.41
CA GLY A 169 36.80 -13.63 31.61
C GLY A 169 35.37 -13.95 31.16
N TRP A 170 35.17 -14.08 29.85
CA TRP A 170 33.98 -14.71 29.28
C TRP A 170 34.43 -16.06 28.76
N SER A 171 33.87 -17.13 29.30
CA SER A 171 34.17 -18.49 28.89
C SER A 171 33.69 -18.71 27.46
N LEU A 172 34.54 -19.34 26.63
CA LEU A 172 34.26 -19.73 25.25
C LEU A 172 32.98 -20.60 25.12
N SER A 173 32.49 -21.17 26.24
CA SER A 173 31.23 -21.92 26.34
C SER A 173 29.95 -21.09 26.24
N GLN A 174 30.01 -19.74 26.25
CA GLN A 174 28.82 -18.88 26.06
C GLN A 174 28.60 -18.42 24.61
N LEU A 175 29.54 -18.69 23.69
CA LEU A 175 29.46 -18.26 22.28
C LEU A 175 28.74 -19.26 21.35
N LEU A 176 28.48 -20.48 21.82
CA LEU A 176 27.85 -21.54 21.03
C LEU A 176 26.38 -21.82 21.41
N GLY A 177 25.79 -21.01 22.29
CA GLY A 177 24.45 -21.25 22.84
C GLY A 177 23.46 -20.08 22.78
N GLY A 178 23.78 -18.99 22.09
CA GLY A 178 22.89 -17.83 21.97
C GLY A 178 21.94 -17.97 20.79
N THR A 179 20.67 -18.25 21.04
CA THR A 179 19.61 -18.03 20.05
C THR A 179 19.44 -16.53 19.78
N PRO A 180 18.96 -16.09 18.61
CA PRO A 180 18.97 -14.67 18.20
C PRO A 180 18.02 -13.74 18.98
N VAL A 181 17.38 -14.20 20.05
CA VAL A 181 16.24 -13.53 20.67
C VAL A 181 16.33 -13.59 22.18
N HIS A 182 17.31 -12.89 22.77
CA HIS A 182 17.20 -12.19 24.06
C HIS A 182 18.59 -11.76 24.55
N HIS A 183 19.12 -10.65 24.04
CA HIS A 183 19.84 -9.76 24.95
C HIS A 183 18.78 -8.89 25.62
N ARG A 184 18.20 -9.45 26.71
CA ARG A 184 17.41 -8.70 27.67
C ARG A 184 18.27 -7.54 28.15
N ALA A 185 17.84 -6.33 27.84
CA ALA A 185 18.44 -5.10 28.33
C ALA A 185 18.38 -5.08 29.86
N THR A 186 19.42 -5.58 30.53
CA THR A 186 19.68 -5.31 31.94
C THR A 186 20.95 -4.48 32.05
N HIS A 187 20.93 -3.31 31.43
CA HIS A 187 21.72 -2.19 31.91
C HIS A 187 20.74 -1.12 32.37
N ARG A 188 20.52 -1.06 33.69
CA ARG A 188 20.00 0.15 34.33
C ARG A 188 20.98 1.29 33.99
N PRO A 189 20.51 2.49 33.59
CA PRO A 189 21.41 3.60 33.34
C PRO A 189 22.06 4.02 34.66
N PHE A 190 23.39 3.91 34.73
CA PHE A 190 24.18 4.52 35.79
C PHE A 190 24.14 6.04 35.57
N THR A 191 23.33 6.74 36.36
CA THR A 191 23.39 8.20 36.46
C THR A 191 24.60 8.57 37.30
N LEU A 192 25.61 9.16 36.66
CA LEU A 192 26.76 9.79 37.32
C LEU A 192 26.25 10.95 38.18
N THR A 193 26.35 10.82 39.50
CA THR A 193 26.29 11.98 40.41
C THR A 193 27.38 11.84 41.46
N SER A 194 28.26 12.84 41.46
CA SER A 194 29.35 13.08 42.39
C SER A 194 28.84 13.23 43.83
N THR A 195 29.42 12.48 44.76
CA THR A 195 29.26 12.71 46.21
C THR A 195 30.24 13.76 46.70
N PRO A 196 29.83 14.57 47.69
CA PRO A 196 30.74 14.97 48.75
C PRO A 196 30.25 14.45 50.12
N THR A 197 31.24 13.90 50.83
CA THR A 197 31.49 13.80 52.28
C THR A 197 30.42 13.99 53.37
N ARG A 198 30.64 13.18 54.41
CA ARG A 198 29.95 12.84 55.67
C ARG A 198 29.70 13.97 56.69
N ASN A 199 28.60 13.81 57.46
CA ASN A 199 28.28 14.25 58.84
C ASN A 199 28.07 15.77 59.09
N LEU A 200 27.06 16.28 59.81
CA LEU A 200 26.60 15.96 61.18
C LEU A 200 25.22 16.64 61.48
N GLU A 201 24.49 16.19 62.53
CA GLU A 201 23.38 16.84 63.28
C GLU A 201 21.88 16.77 62.86
N ARG A 202 21.20 15.70 63.33
CA ARG A 202 19.97 15.56 64.20
C ARG A 202 18.69 16.47 64.04
N PRO A 203 17.54 16.10 64.65
CA PRO A 203 16.30 15.61 64.01
C PRO A 203 15.09 16.58 64.11
N ILE A 204 13.95 16.29 63.48
CA ILE A 204 12.55 16.47 63.98
C ILE A 204 11.57 15.78 62.98
N ASN A 205 10.67 14.96 63.51
CA ASN A 205 9.49 14.30 62.88
C ASN A 205 8.22 15.11 63.28
N PRO A 206 6.96 14.81 62.87
CA PRO A 206 6.34 14.10 61.73
C PRO A 206 5.26 14.96 61.02
N THR A 207 4.43 14.32 60.18
CA THR A 207 3.10 14.70 59.59
C THR A 207 3.16 15.25 58.16
N SER A 208 2.39 14.79 57.16
CA SER A 208 1.16 13.98 57.15
C SER A 208 0.92 13.29 55.78
N ARG A 209 0.44 12.03 55.86
CA ARG A 209 -0.61 11.35 55.04
C ARG A 209 -0.65 11.49 53.51
N SER A 210 -0.38 10.34 52.87
CA SER A 210 -0.94 9.85 51.62
C SER A 210 -2.46 9.58 51.72
N LEU A 211 -3.19 9.72 50.59
CA LEU A 211 -4.43 8.99 50.21
C LEU A 211 -4.73 9.39 48.75
N GLU A 212 -4.48 8.53 47.76
CA GLU A 212 -5.30 7.41 47.26
C GLU A 212 -6.31 7.79 46.16
N CYS A 213 -6.15 7.10 45.02
CA CYS A 213 -7.04 7.09 43.86
C CYS A 213 -8.42 6.51 44.19
N GLY A 214 -9.46 7.19 43.71
CA GLY A 214 -10.83 6.67 43.63
C GLY A 214 -11.35 6.72 42.20
N LYS A 215 -11.75 5.56 41.69
CA LYS A 215 -12.38 5.27 40.39
C LYS A 215 -13.64 6.12 40.11
N LYS A 216 -13.80 6.65 38.89
CA LYS A 216 -15.00 6.48 38.02
C LYS A 216 -14.83 7.15 36.63
N PRO A 217 -15.33 6.51 35.55
CA PRO A 217 -15.62 7.15 34.26
C PRO A 217 -17.04 7.72 34.24
N ASP A 218 -17.33 8.53 33.19
CA ASP A 218 -18.63 9.02 32.72
C ASP A 218 -19.20 10.31 33.34
N LEU A 219 -18.99 11.44 32.64
CA LEU A 219 -20.09 12.28 32.13
C LEU A 219 -19.58 13.32 31.11
N CYS A 220 -20.01 13.19 29.85
CA CYS A 220 -19.90 14.24 28.83
C CYS A 220 -20.99 15.31 29.05
N LYS A 221 -20.56 16.58 29.17
CA LYS A 221 -21.02 17.82 28.50
C LYS A 221 -22.41 17.80 27.81
N HIS A 222 -23.22 18.85 27.76
CA HIS A 222 -23.14 20.29 28.11
C HIS A 222 -24.58 20.83 28.12
N GLU A 223 -24.95 21.67 29.10
CA GLU A 223 -26.17 22.50 29.05
C GLU A 223 -26.01 23.68 28.09
N THR A 224 -27.07 23.93 27.31
CA THR A 224 -27.37 25.17 26.58
C THR A 224 -27.72 26.29 27.57
N ALA A 225 -27.19 27.49 27.35
CA ALA A 225 -27.71 28.72 27.94
C ALA A 225 -27.89 29.80 26.86
N PHE A 226 -28.95 30.56 27.06
CA PHE A 226 -29.57 31.62 26.24
C PHE A 226 -28.62 32.67 25.66
#